data_AF-A0A166R0F9-F1
#
_entry.id   AF-A0A166R0F9-F1
#
_cell.length_a   1.000
_cell.length_b   1.000
_cell.length_c   1.000
_cell.angle_alpha   90.00
_cell.angle_beta   90.00
_cell.angle_gamma   90.00
#
_symmetry.space_group_name_H-M   'P 1'
#
loop_
_entity.id
_entity.type
_entity.pdbx_description
1 polymer ?
#
loop_
_entity_poly.entity_id
_entity_poly.type
_entity_poly.pdbx_seq_one_letter_code
_entity_poly.pdbx_strand_id
1 'polypeptide(L)'
;MNSPSDSIFHPCVQRQRGSTEIIIYSPEIKSIVEIAYPTMPCGQPIVASGIREWLRRRGLLWLCFCSLKANGNAALSTRIVDAVESGDTLAFCHYSPSRCGFSVNLTVARDTAYLRSHYPGLLVSGRDLAPNFKALVNNFKNRTVIFGNGDDLIAPYFEGYCGTHTSQYPGQHLKQLAGPLLYHSPSMVTGTARKAAGSYSTGKGKRRASVSFEDKPDYKLTFRYSSGLSLNMNDYSPPSSPTPASTAAGPSRSTNMQTKRLLQHLANGNGLTKYEWEGLVEKCDGCHMYFEAASLRQHIKLLCRRGLE
;
A
#
# COMPACT_ATOMS: atom_id res chain seq x y z
N MET A 1 -12.43 30.80 -1.01
CA MET A 1 -12.85 29.57 -0.29
C MET A 1 -13.59 28.72 -1.29
N ASN A 2 -12.98 27.65 -1.79
CA ASN A 2 -13.63 26.76 -2.76
C ASN A 2 -14.54 25.80 -1.99
N SER A 3 -15.78 25.66 -2.43
CA SER A 3 -16.77 24.71 -1.91
C SER A 3 -16.16 23.30 -1.81
N PRO A 4 -16.16 22.66 -0.63
CA PRO A 4 -15.61 21.31 -0.44
C PRO A 4 -16.41 20.19 -1.15
N SER A 5 -17.49 20.52 -1.87
CA SER A 5 -18.37 19.59 -2.59
C SER A 5 -17.95 19.25 -4.03
N ASP A 6 -17.04 19.99 -4.66
CA ASP A 6 -16.83 19.88 -6.13
C ASP A 6 -15.52 19.17 -6.53
N SER A 7 -14.87 18.49 -5.58
CA SER A 7 -13.68 17.71 -5.90
C SER A 7 -14.09 16.48 -6.70
N ILE A 8 -13.59 16.34 -7.93
CA ILE A 8 -13.76 15.14 -8.77
C ILE A 8 -13.38 13.82 -8.06
N PHE A 9 -12.65 13.91 -6.95
CA PHE A 9 -12.25 12.77 -6.13
C PHE A 9 -13.29 12.37 -5.10
N HIS A 10 -14.26 13.23 -4.75
CA HIS A 10 -15.19 12.96 -3.65
C HIS A 10 -15.98 11.67 -3.86
N PRO A 11 -16.59 11.41 -5.04
CA PRO A 11 -17.28 10.14 -5.29
C PRO A 11 -16.33 8.94 -5.22
N CYS A 12 -15.10 9.10 -5.71
CA CYS A 12 -14.07 8.06 -5.68
C CYS A 12 -13.68 7.67 -4.24
N VAL A 13 -13.46 8.68 -3.38
CA VAL A 13 -13.11 8.50 -1.98
C VAL A 13 -14.28 7.91 -1.19
N GLN A 14 -15.51 8.36 -1.45
CA GLN A 14 -16.71 7.81 -0.83
C GLN A 14 -16.89 6.33 -1.20
N ARG A 15 -16.76 6.00 -2.50
CA ARG A 15 -16.83 4.61 -2.98
C ARG A 15 -15.74 3.73 -2.33
N GLN A 16 -14.49 4.20 -2.29
CA GLN A 16 -13.39 3.43 -1.68
C GLN A 16 -13.60 3.19 -0.19
N ARG A 17 -14.15 4.15 0.55
CA ARG A 17 -14.42 3.99 1.98
C ARG A 17 -15.58 3.05 2.30
N GLY A 18 -16.55 2.97 1.39
CA GLY A 18 -17.69 2.06 1.50
C GLY A 18 -17.43 0.67 0.90
N SER A 19 -16.27 0.45 0.27
CA SER A 19 -15.93 -0.82 -0.38
C SER A 19 -14.99 -1.65 0.47
N THR A 20 -15.19 -2.95 0.48
CA THR A 20 -14.24 -3.96 0.98
C THR A 20 -13.12 -4.25 -0.02
N GLU A 21 -13.31 -3.80 -1.26
CA GLU A 21 -12.41 -4.06 -2.38
C GLU A 21 -11.41 -2.91 -2.56
N ILE A 22 -10.37 -3.19 -3.35
CA ILE A 22 -9.34 -2.21 -3.65
C ILE A 22 -9.78 -1.43 -4.90
N ILE A 23 -9.90 -0.11 -4.77
CA ILE A 23 -10.27 0.79 -5.87
C ILE A 23 -9.06 1.59 -6.28
N ILE A 24 -8.63 1.45 -7.52
CA ILE A 24 -7.49 2.17 -8.07
C ILE A 24 -7.87 2.89 -9.36
N TYR A 25 -7.02 3.81 -9.80
CA TYR A 25 -7.16 4.39 -11.13
C TYR A 25 -6.55 3.47 -12.20
N SER A 26 -7.27 3.24 -13.30
CA SER A 26 -6.77 2.57 -14.50
C SER A 26 -6.65 3.59 -15.65
N PRO A 27 -5.42 3.94 -16.08
CA PRO A 27 -5.19 4.86 -17.19
C PRO A 27 -5.64 4.26 -18.53
N GLU A 28 -5.64 2.93 -18.66
CA GLU A 28 -6.00 2.23 -19.89
C GLU A 28 -7.48 2.40 -20.26
N ILE A 29 -8.34 2.56 -19.26
CA ILE A 29 -9.77 2.89 -19.44
C ILE A 29 -10.13 4.30 -18.97
N LYS A 30 -9.13 5.07 -18.51
CA LYS A 30 -9.27 6.44 -17.96
C LYS A 30 -10.33 6.57 -16.85
N SER A 31 -10.50 5.53 -16.04
CA SER A 31 -11.51 5.49 -14.98
C SER A 31 -10.95 4.85 -13.71
N ILE A 32 -11.67 5.00 -12.60
CA ILE A 32 -11.41 4.19 -11.40
C ILE A 32 -12.04 2.81 -11.57
N VAL A 33 -11.41 1.79 -10.99
CA VAL A 33 -11.85 0.40 -11.09
C VAL A 33 -11.66 -0.32 -9.77
N GLU A 34 -12.52 -1.27 -9.51
CA GLU A 34 -12.32 -2.28 -8.48
C GLU A 34 -11.39 -3.37 -9.03
N ILE A 35 -10.44 -3.78 -8.20
CA ILE A 35 -9.58 -4.93 -8.48
C ILE A 35 -9.71 -5.96 -7.36
N ALA A 36 -9.51 -7.22 -7.73
CA ALA A 36 -9.48 -8.31 -6.77
C ALA A 36 -8.23 -8.22 -5.87
N TYR A 37 -8.36 -8.65 -4.62
CA TYR A 37 -7.20 -8.83 -3.76
C TYR A 37 -6.30 -9.94 -4.33
N PRO A 38 -4.99 -9.69 -4.48
CA PRO A 38 -4.12 -10.66 -5.13
C PRO A 38 -3.86 -11.87 -4.21
N THR A 39 -3.90 -13.07 -4.80
CA THR A 39 -3.65 -14.33 -4.12
C THR A 39 -2.44 -15.06 -4.71
N MET A 40 -1.90 -16.00 -3.94
CA MET A 40 -0.94 -16.98 -4.42
C MET A 40 -1.64 -18.01 -5.32
N PRO A 41 -0.90 -18.78 -6.15
CA PRO A 41 -1.50 -19.86 -6.96
C PRO A 41 -2.30 -20.89 -6.16
N CYS A 42 -1.95 -21.09 -4.87
CA CYS A 42 -2.71 -21.95 -3.96
C CYS A 42 -4.01 -21.31 -3.42
N GLY A 43 -4.42 -20.14 -3.93
CA GLY A 43 -5.62 -19.41 -3.52
C GLY A 43 -5.48 -18.57 -2.26
N GLN A 44 -4.37 -18.72 -1.52
CA GLN A 44 -4.14 -17.96 -0.28
C GLN A 44 -3.89 -16.48 -0.55
N PRO A 45 -4.53 -15.54 0.17
CA PRO A 45 -4.27 -14.11 0.05
C PRO A 45 -2.81 -13.78 0.36
N ILE A 46 -2.21 -12.93 -0.47
CA ILE A 46 -0.86 -12.40 -0.19
C ILE A 46 -0.91 -11.59 1.11
N VAL A 47 0.14 -11.70 1.91
CA VAL A 47 0.25 -10.90 3.14
C VAL A 47 0.32 -9.41 2.75
N ALA A 48 -0.43 -8.56 3.46
CA ALA A 48 -0.57 -7.14 3.12
C ALA A 48 0.79 -6.42 2.97
N SER A 49 1.73 -6.66 3.89
CA SER A 49 3.10 -6.11 3.84
C SER A 49 3.91 -6.59 2.64
N GLY A 50 3.56 -7.75 2.08
CA GLY A 50 4.16 -8.33 0.88
C GLY A 50 3.61 -7.77 -0.45
N ILE A 51 2.46 -7.09 -0.44
CA ILE A 51 1.79 -6.58 -1.66
C ILE A 51 2.71 -5.67 -2.47
N ARG A 52 3.42 -4.76 -1.79
CA ARG A 52 4.35 -3.82 -2.45
C ARG A 52 5.40 -4.54 -3.28
N GLU A 53 6.04 -5.54 -2.68
CA GLU A 53 7.11 -6.29 -3.34
C GLU A 53 6.54 -7.22 -4.42
N TRP A 54 5.36 -7.80 -4.17
CA TRP A 54 4.64 -8.60 -5.14
C TRP A 54 4.30 -7.83 -6.42
N LEU A 55 3.89 -6.56 -6.29
CA LEU A 55 3.64 -5.66 -7.42
C LEU A 55 4.94 -5.32 -8.17
N ARG A 56 6.00 -4.95 -7.45
CA ARG A 56 7.31 -4.60 -8.04
C ARG A 56 7.89 -5.73 -8.89
N ARG A 57 7.88 -6.95 -8.38
CA ARG A 57 8.40 -8.13 -9.09
C ARG A 57 7.66 -8.42 -10.41
N ARG A 58 6.41 -7.97 -10.52
CA ARG A 58 5.58 -8.11 -11.73
C ARG A 58 5.58 -6.86 -12.61
N GLY A 59 6.42 -5.86 -12.28
CA GLY A 59 6.43 -4.59 -13.00
C GLY A 59 5.11 -3.84 -12.90
N LEU A 60 4.32 -4.05 -11.84
CA LEU A 60 3.01 -3.43 -11.64
C LEU A 60 3.08 -2.27 -10.66
N LEU A 61 2.15 -1.34 -10.81
CA LEU A 61 1.92 -0.25 -9.89
C LEU A 61 0.42 0.04 -9.74
N TRP A 62 0.00 0.36 -8.53
CA TRP A 62 -1.32 0.89 -8.24
C TRP A 62 -1.28 2.40 -8.31
N LEU A 63 -2.23 3.00 -9.02
CA LEU A 63 -2.34 4.43 -9.19
C LEU A 63 -3.40 5.01 -8.27
N CYS A 64 -3.03 6.10 -7.59
CA CYS A 64 -4.00 6.84 -6.79
C CYS A 64 -4.88 7.73 -7.67
N PHE A 65 -5.93 8.31 -7.09
CA PHE A 65 -6.86 9.16 -7.85
C PHE A 65 -6.24 10.45 -8.41
N CYS A 66 -5.05 10.87 -7.96
CA CYS A 66 -4.36 12.03 -8.55
C CYS A 66 -4.16 11.91 -10.07
N SER A 67 -4.04 10.69 -10.59
CA SER A 67 -3.88 10.44 -12.02
C SER A 67 -5.09 10.88 -12.86
N LEU A 68 -6.29 11.03 -12.25
CA LEU A 68 -7.47 11.62 -12.91
C LEU A 68 -7.22 13.08 -13.33
N LYS A 69 -6.53 13.88 -12.49
CA LYS A 69 -6.21 15.29 -12.82
C LYS A 69 -5.08 15.41 -13.84
N ALA A 70 -4.21 14.40 -13.93
CA ALA A 70 -3.11 14.40 -14.89
C ALA A 70 -3.55 14.03 -16.31
N ASN A 71 -4.86 13.88 -16.56
CA ASN A 71 -5.43 13.39 -17.82
C ASN A 71 -4.79 12.07 -18.29
N GLY A 72 -4.33 11.24 -17.34
CA GLY A 72 -3.62 9.98 -17.63
C GLY A 72 -2.16 10.12 -18.07
N ASN A 73 -1.62 11.34 -18.24
CA ASN A 73 -0.25 11.56 -18.72
C ASN A 73 0.83 11.22 -17.69
N ALA A 74 0.49 11.22 -16.40
CA ALA A 74 1.41 10.90 -15.32
C ALA A 74 0.89 9.70 -14.51
N ALA A 75 1.71 8.66 -14.41
CA ALA A 75 1.45 7.50 -13.54
C ALA A 75 1.88 7.80 -12.10
N LEU A 76 0.95 8.32 -11.31
CA LEU A 76 1.16 8.65 -9.89
C LEU A 76 0.90 7.43 -8.99
N SER A 77 1.92 6.59 -8.84
CA SER A 77 1.87 5.39 -7.99
C SER A 77 1.54 5.73 -6.53
N THR A 78 0.68 4.91 -5.92
CA THR A 78 0.37 4.93 -4.49
C THR A 78 1.62 4.64 -3.66
N ARG A 79 1.61 5.04 -2.40
CA ARG A 79 2.66 4.65 -1.43
C ARG A 79 2.12 3.57 -0.53
N ILE A 80 2.76 2.41 -0.52
CA ILE A 80 2.43 1.33 0.39
C ILE A 80 3.39 1.37 1.58
N VAL A 81 2.84 1.48 2.78
CA VAL A 81 3.55 1.74 4.04
C VAL A 81 3.04 0.80 5.12
N ASP A 82 3.94 0.28 5.93
CA ASP A 82 3.59 -0.44 7.15
C ASP A 82 3.58 0.57 8.31
N ALA A 83 2.45 0.70 9.00
CA ALA A 83 2.30 1.56 10.16
C ALA A 83 3.03 0.94 11.35
N VAL A 84 3.97 1.69 11.94
CA VAL A 84 4.84 1.17 13.02
C VAL A 84 4.04 0.83 14.27
N GLU A 85 3.00 1.61 14.56
CA GLU A 85 2.23 1.50 15.80
C GLU A 85 1.19 0.37 15.75
N SER A 86 0.41 0.28 14.66
CA SER A 86 -0.63 -0.74 14.53
C SER A 86 -0.14 -2.03 13.86
N GLY A 87 0.97 -1.98 13.12
CA GLY A 87 1.42 -3.06 12.26
C GLY A 87 0.61 -3.20 10.96
N ASP A 88 -0.35 -2.31 10.71
CA ASP A 88 -1.16 -2.36 9.50
C ASP A 88 -0.39 -1.92 8.26
N THR A 89 -0.64 -2.56 7.13
CA THR A 89 -0.17 -2.08 5.83
C THR A 89 -1.23 -1.20 5.18
N LEU A 90 -0.85 0.02 4.81
CA LEU A 90 -1.73 1.04 4.24
C LEU A 90 -1.22 1.46 2.86
N ALA A 91 -2.13 1.68 1.91
CA ALA A 91 -1.85 2.30 0.62
C ALA A 91 -2.40 3.72 0.59
N PHE A 92 -1.53 4.70 0.34
CA PHE A 92 -1.87 6.13 0.33
C PHE A 92 -1.68 6.77 -1.04
N CYS A 93 -2.26 7.97 -1.18
CA CYS A 93 -1.95 8.90 -2.25
C CYS A 93 -0.43 9.04 -2.49
N HIS A 94 -0.06 9.27 -3.75
CA HIS A 94 1.30 9.56 -4.18
C HIS A 94 1.95 10.72 -3.42
N TYR A 95 1.17 11.77 -3.10
CA TYR A 95 1.64 13.00 -2.44
C TYR A 95 1.46 12.96 -0.92
N SER A 96 2.38 13.59 -0.18
CA SER A 96 2.27 13.83 1.26
C SER A 96 2.33 15.34 1.49
N PRO A 97 1.26 16.00 1.99
CA PRO A 97 -0.05 15.43 2.34
C PRO A 97 -0.84 14.92 1.12
N SER A 98 -1.87 14.10 1.38
CA SER A 98 -2.72 13.51 0.33
C SER A 98 -3.45 14.61 -0.46
N ARG A 99 -3.34 14.59 -1.79
CA ARG A 99 -4.02 15.55 -2.68
C ARG A 99 -5.36 15.04 -3.23
N CYS A 100 -5.60 13.74 -3.17
CA CYS A 100 -6.80 13.12 -3.74
C CYS A 100 -7.61 12.28 -2.76
N GLY A 101 -7.24 12.28 -1.48
CA GLY A 101 -7.95 11.52 -0.43
C GLY A 101 -7.80 10.00 -0.52
N PHE A 102 -7.02 9.48 -1.49
CA PHE A 102 -6.78 8.04 -1.62
C PHE A 102 -6.09 7.48 -0.37
N SER A 103 -6.73 6.49 0.24
CA SER A 103 -6.24 5.74 1.39
C SER A 103 -6.97 4.41 1.48
N VAL A 104 -6.23 3.31 1.61
CA VAL A 104 -6.79 1.95 1.75
C VAL A 104 -5.99 1.21 2.83
N ASN A 105 -6.68 0.55 3.77
CA ASN A 105 -6.04 -0.38 4.70
C ASN A 105 -5.96 -1.76 4.06
N LEU A 106 -4.77 -2.14 3.61
CA LEU A 106 -4.54 -3.42 2.91
C LEU A 106 -4.56 -4.62 3.85
N THR A 107 -4.29 -4.42 5.14
CA THR A 107 -4.48 -5.46 6.16
C THR A 107 -5.95 -5.82 6.24
N VAL A 108 -6.83 -4.82 6.40
CA VAL A 108 -8.28 -5.05 6.43
C VAL A 108 -8.78 -5.64 5.11
N ALA A 109 -8.38 -5.05 3.97
CA ALA A 109 -8.80 -5.54 2.66
C ALA A 109 -8.38 -7.00 2.41
N ARG A 110 -7.25 -7.46 2.95
CA ARG A 110 -6.83 -8.87 2.84
C ARG A 110 -7.88 -9.82 3.40
N ASP A 111 -8.44 -9.45 4.54
CA ASP A 111 -9.34 -10.29 5.32
C ASP A 111 -10.79 -10.13 4.85
N THR A 112 -11.17 -8.92 4.41
CA THR A 112 -12.56 -8.59 4.06
C THR A 112 -12.87 -8.62 2.57
N ALA A 113 -11.87 -8.57 1.68
CA ALA A 113 -12.13 -8.55 0.23
C ALA A 113 -12.82 -9.83 -0.22
N TYR A 114 -13.96 -9.64 -0.90
CA TYR A 114 -14.73 -10.69 -1.53
C TYR A 114 -14.09 -11.11 -2.85
N LEU A 115 -13.58 -10.13 -3.63
CA LEU A 115 -12.94 -10.40 -4.90
C LEU A 115 -11.49 -10.82 -4.65
N ARG A 116 -11.12 -12.02 -5.13
CA ARG A 116 -9.78 -12.58 -4.98
C ARG A 116 -9.32 -13.19 -6.29
N SER A 117 -8.06 -12.94 -6.67
CA SER A 117 -7.51 -13.47 -7.92
C SER A 117 -6.02 -13.75 -7.81
N HIS A 118 -5.59 -14.89 -8.37
CA HIS A 118 -4.17 -15.25 -8.45
C HIS A 118 -3.50 -14.67 -9.69
N TYR A 119 -4.26 -14.01 -10.56
CA TYR A 119 -3.79 -13.33 -11.77
C TYR A 119 -2.80 -14.16 -12.62
N PRO A 120 -3.26 -15.27 -13.23
CA PRO A 120 -2.37 -16.24 -13.89
C PRO A 120 -1.54 -15.65 -15.04
N GLY A 121 -2.05 -14.60 -15.70
CA GLY A 121 -1.33 -13.89 -16.77
C GLY A 121 -0.23 -12.94 -16.29
N LEU A 122 -0.05 -12.76 -14.98
CA LEU A 122 0.96 -11.86 -14.39
C LEU A 122 2.15 -12.69 -13.86
N LEU A 123 2.92 -13.28 -14.77
CA LEU A 123 4.07 -14.12 -14.42
C LEU A 123 5.25 -13.29 -13.89
N VAL A 124 6.03 -13.89 -12.97
CA VAL A 124 6.97 -13.17 -12.08
C VAL A 124 8.31 -12.86 -12.72
N SER A 125 8.79 -13.56 -13.75
CA SER A 125 10.13 -13.31 -14.28
C SER A 125 10.41 -13.96 -15.64
N GLY A 126 11.04 -13.18 -16.52
CA GLY A 126 12.06 -13.65 -17.46
C GLY A 126 11.59 -13.97 -18.88
N ARG A 127 10.29 -14.19 -19.12
CA ARG A 127 9.74 -14.28 -20.48
C ARG A 127 8.78 -13.13 -20.65
N ASP A 128 9.18 -12.16 -21.46
CA ASP A 128 8.60 -10.83 -21.71
C ASP A 128 7.17 -10.80 -22.27
N LEU A 129 6.32 -11.73 -21.88
CA LEU A 129 4.90 -11.65 -22.21
C LEU A 129 4.24 -10.71 -21.22
N ALA A 130 4.43 -9.42 -21.49
CA ALA A 130 3.59 -8.38 -20.90
C ALA A 130 2.12 -8.82 -21.05
N PRO A 131 1.29 -8.61 -20.01
CA PRO A 131 -0.11 -8.96 -20.08
C PRO A 131 -0.73 -8.30 -21.31
N ASN A 132 -1.59 -9.01 -22.03
CA ASN A 132 -2.31 -8.42 -23.16
C ASN A 132 -3.37 -7.45 -22.63
N PHE A 133 -2.94 -6.27 -22.17
CA PHE A 133 -3.80 -5.22 -21.63
C PHE A 133 -4.85 -4.78 -22.64
N LYS A 134 -4.53 -4.81 -23.93
CA LYS A 134 -5.50 -4.51 -24.99
C LYS A 134 -6.68 -5.48 -24.95
N ALA A 135 -6.42 -6.78 -24.81
CA ALA A 135 -7.48 -7.78 -24.66
C ALA A 135 -8.29 -7.57 -23.37
N LEU A 136 -7.62 -7.29 -22.23
CA LEU A 136 -8.31 -7.00 -20.97
C LEU A 136 -9.23 -5.77 -21.08
N VAL A 137 -8.74 -4.67 -21.63
CA VAL A 137 -9.50 -3.44 -21.84
C VAL A 137 -10.69 -3.66 -22.78
N ASN A 138 -10.50 -4.42 -23.86
CA ASN A 138 -11.59 -4.74 -24.79
C ASN A 138 -12.67 -5.58 -24.09
N ASN A 139 -12.28 -6.62 -23.34
CA ASN A 139 -13.21 -7.45 -22.58
C ASN A 139 -13.99 -6.63 -21.55
N PHE A 140 -13.31 -5.71 -20.86
CA PHE A 140 -13.94 -4.81 -19.91
C PHE A 140 -14.96 -3.89 -20.58
N LYS A 141 -14.57 -3.20 -21.66
CA LYS A 141 -15.46 -2.31 -22.42
C LYS A 141 -16.69 -3.03 -22.96
N ASN A 142 -16.49 -4.24 -23.51
CA ASN A 142 -17.58 -5.05 -24.04
C ASN A 142 -18.57 -5.43 -22.94
N ARG A 143 -18.09 -5.75 -21.73
CA ARG A 143 -18.97 -6.02 -20.58
C ARG A 143 -19.73 -4.77 -20.12
N THR A 144 -19.05 -3.63 -19.97
CA THR A 144 -19.70 -2.40 -19.50
C THR A 144 -20.78 -1.89 -20.46
N VAL A 145 -20.64 -2.14 -21.77
CA VAL A 145 -21.67 -1.77 -22.77
C VAL A 145 -22.95 -2.60 -22.59
N ILE A 146 -22.84 -3.86 -22.15
CA ILE A 146 -23.98 -4.78 -22.02
C ILE A 146 -24.87 -4.42 -20.81
N PHE A 147 -24.31 -3.86 -19.74
CA PHE A 147 -25.03 -3.61 -18.48
C PHE A 147 -25.73 -2.23 -18.38
N GLY A 148 -25.95 -1.54 -19.50
CA GLY A 148 -26.56 -0.20 -19.54
C GLY A 148 -25.51 0.90 -19.40
N ASN A 149 -25.82 2.11 -19.90
CA ASN A 149 -24.92 3.27 -20.00
C ASN A 149 -23.95 3.32 -18.82
N GLY A 150 -22.68 2.96 -19.07
CA GLY A 150 -21.66 2.68 -18.05
C GLY A 150 -21.27 3.85 -17.13
N ASP A 151 -22.06 4.93 -17.14
CA ASP A 151 -21.91 6.12 -16.32
C ASP A 151 -22.43 5.93 -14.89
N ASP A 152 -23.31 4.94 -14.64
CA ASP A 152 -23.91 4.74 -13.31
C ASP A 152 -23.03 3.91 -12.35
N LEU A 153 -22.10 3.10 -12.89
CA LEU A 153 -21.26 2.23 -12.07
C LEU A 153 -19.94 2.93 -11.68
N ILE A 154 -19.92 3.49 -10.48
CA ILE A 154 -18.69 4.02 -9.88
C ILE A 154 -17.77 2.85 -9.51
N ALA A 155 -16.62 2.78 -10.19
CA ALA A 155 -15.58 1.77 -10.02
C ALA A 155 -16.02 0.33 -10.34
N PRO A 156 -16.29 -0.02 -11.62
CA PRO A 156 -16.64 -1.38 -11.99
C PRO A 156 -15.47 -2.35 -11.72
N TYR A 157 -15.79 -3.59 -11.39
CA TYR A 157 -14.78 -4.65 -11.26
C TYR A 157 -14.09 -4.92 -12.60
N PHE A 158 -12.77 -4.72 -12.63
CA PHE A 158 -11.94 -4.98 -13.80
C PHE A 158 -11.27 -6.35 -13.70
N GLU A 159 -12.02 -7.39 -14.08
CA GLU A 159 -11.55 -8.77 -14.03
C GLU A 159 -10.21 -8.98 -14.78
N GLY A 160 -9.26 -9.61 -14.10
CA GLY A 160 -7.91 -9.86 -14.64
C GLY A 160 -6.96 -8.68 -14.59
N TYR A 161 -7.44 -7.47 -14.29
CA TYR A 161 -6.60 -6.29 -14.07
C TYR A 161 -6.15 -6.22 -12.60
N CYS A 162 -4.84 -6.08 -12.38
CA CYS A 162 -4.24 -5.95 -11.05
C CYS A 162 -3.50 -4.62 -10.85
N GLY A 163 -3.63 -3.69 -11.80
CA GLY A 163 -2.87 -2.45 -11.83
C GLY A 163 -2.13 -2.26 -13.14
N THR A 164 -1.49 -1.11 -13.23
CA THR A 164 -0.84 -0.63 -14.45
C THR A 164 0.55 -1.22 -14.54
N HIS A 165 0.95 -1.66 -15.73
CA HIS A 165 2.31 -2.16 -15.94
C HIS A 165 3.28 -1.02 -16.27
N THR A 166 4.46 -1.05 -15.66
CA THR A 166 5.54 -0.07 -15.84
C THR A 166 5.96 0.12 -17.30
N SER A 167 5.90 -0.95 -18.12
CA SER A 167 6.24 -0.86 -19.56
C SER A 167 5.30 0.03 -20.37
N GLN A 168 4.13 0.39 -19.85
CA GLN A 168 3.23 1.35 -20.51
C GLN A 168 3.76 2.79 -20.47
N TYR A 169 4.78 3.05 -19.66
CA TYR A 169 5.42 4.37 -19.51
C TYR A 169 6.92 4.26 -19.85
N PRO A 170 7.27 3.98 -21.12
CA PRO A 170 8.67 3.86 -21.52
C PRO A 170 9.43 5.16 -21.21
N GLY A 171 10.66 5.03 -20.70
CA GLY A 171 11.50 6.15 -20.30
C GLY A 171 11.19 6.74 -18.93
N GLN A 172 10.08 6.35 -18.28
CA GLN A 172 9.83 6.68 -16.88
C GLN A 172 10.26 5.51 -16.01
N HIS A 173 11.21 5.73 -15.09
CA HIS A 173 11.65 4.73 -14.11
C HIS A 173 10.61 4.55 -12.99
N LEU A 174 9.39 4.17 -13.37
CA LEU A 174 8.28 3.99 -12.46
C LEU A 174 8.45 2.70 -11.67
N LYS A 175 8.11 2.78 -10.39
CA LYS A 175 8.03 1.62 -9.49
C LYS A 175 6.94 1.87 -8.47
N GLN A 176 6.33 0.80 -7.97
CA GLN A 176 5.43 0.90 -6.82
C GLN A 176 6.18 1.56 -5.65
N LEU A 177 5.66 2.69 -5.17
CA LEU A 177 6.37 3.46 -4.15
C LEU A 177 6.25 2.82 -2.77
N ALA A 178 7.35 2.90 -2.02
CA ALA A 178 7.31 2.78 -0.57
C ALA A 178 7.08 4.19 -0.01
N GLY A 179 6.28 4.32 1.05
CA GLY A 179 6.31 5.56 1.84
C GLY A 179 7.44 5.52 2.88
N PRO A 180 7.67 6.65 3.56
CA PRO A 180 8.61 6.69 4.68
C PRO A 180 8.20 5.63 5.71
N LEU A 181 9.18 4.88 6.23
CA LEU A 181 9.00 3.78 7.20
C LEU A 181 8.28 4.21 8.49
N LEU A 182 8.17 5.51 8.76
CA LEU A 182 7.60 6.09 9.96
C LEU A 182 6.31 6.84 9.62
N TYR A 183 5.27 6.10 9.23
CA TYR A 183 3.92 6.63 9.32
C TYR A 183 3.41 6.36 10.74
N HIS A 184 3.39 7.40 11.56
CA HIS A 184 2.56 7.41 12.75
C HIS A 184 1.13 7.47 12.27
N SER A 185 0.35 6.43 12.55
CA SER A 185 -1.09 6.50 12.30
C SER A 185 -1.57 7.71 13.08
N PRO A 186 -2.15 8.76 12.46
CA PRO A 186 -2.88 9.74 13.23
C PRO A 186 -3.94 8.91 13.95
N SER A 187 -3.80 8.77 15.27
CA SER A 187 -4.61 7.85 16.06
C SER A 187 -6.05 8.01 15.59
N MET A 188 -6.60 6.95 15.00
CA MET A 188 -8.03 6.87 14.83
C MET A 188 -8.54 7.11 16.25
N VAL A 189 -9.17 8.27 16.47
CA VAL A 189 -9.83 8.54 17.73
C VAL A 189 -10.86 7.44 17.82
N THR A 190 -10.52 6.37 18.53
CA THR A 190 -11.47 5.37 18.99
C THR A 190 -12.46 6.19 19.79
N GLY A 191 -13.58 6.55 19.15
CA GLY A 191 -14.68 7.17 19.84
C GLY A 191 -14.90 6.34 21.08
N THR A 192 -14.74 6.95 22.25
CA THR A 192 -14.89 6.28 23.52
C THR A 192 -16.21 5.54 23.46
N ALA A 193 -16.16 4.21 23.37
CA ALA A 193 -17.33 3.38 23.49
C ALA A 193 -17.85 3.64 24.90
N ARG A 194 -18.86 4.52 25.01
CA ARG A 194 -19.60 4.71 26.24
C ARG A 194 -20.24 3.35 26.52
N LYS A 195 -19.60 2.58 27.42
CA LYS A 195 -20.28 1.52 28.15
C LYS A 195 -21.44 2.20 28.89
N ALA A 196 -22.62 2.15 28.30
CA ALA A 196 -23.86 2.43 28.99
C ALA A 196 -24.10 1.28 29.97
N ALA A 197 -23.49 1.39 31.15
CA ALA A 197 -23.99 0.75 32.35
C ALA A 197 -25.08 1.65 32.90
N GLY A 198 -26.31 1.14 33.05
CA GLY A 198 -27.29 1.80 33.92
C GLY A 198 -28.75 1.73 33.50
N SER A 199 -29.43 0.79 34.16
CA SER A 199 -30.75 0.97 34.79
C SER A 199 -32.02 0.96 33.93
N TYR A 200 -32.77 -0.12 34.14
CA TYR A 200 -34.21 -0.17 33.95
C TYR A 200 -34.90 0.94 34.76
N SER A 201 -35.76 1.73 34.11
CA SER A 201 -36.85 2.44 34.75
C SER A 201 -38.08 2.36 33.87
N THR A 202 -39.10 1.65 34.34
CA THR A 202 -40.43 1.59 33.74
C THR A 202 -41.15 2.92 33.98
N GLY A 203 -41.32 3.73 32.92
CA GLY A 203 -42.12 4.95 32.95
C GLY A 203 -42.92 5.09 31.67
N LYS A 204 -44.24 4.85 31.75
CA LYS A 204 -45.21 5.18 30.69
C LYS A 204 -45.34 6.70 30.60
N GLY A 205 -45.03 7.28 29.44
CA GLY A 205 -45.25 8.69 29.16
C GLY A 205 -45.25 8.99 27.66
N LYS A 206 -46.44 9.32 27.12
CA LYS A 206 -46.64 9.87 25.78
C LYS A 206 -45.93 11.22 25.64
N ARG A 207 -45.20 11.46 24.54
CA ARG A 207 -45.27 12.68 23.69
C ARG A 207 -44.35 12.61 22.47
N ARG A 208 -44.88 13.12 21.35
CA ARG A 208 -44.22 13.37 20.05
C ARG A 208 -43.07 14.38 20.20
N ALA A 209 -41.96 14.12 19.50
CA ALA A 209 -41.18 15.14 18.77
C ALA A 209 -40.24 14.42 17.78
N SER A 210 -40.41 14.68 16.49
CA SER A 210 -39.49 14.28 15.43
C SER A 210 -38.22 15.13 15.52
N VAL A 211 -37.13 14.57 16.03
CA VAL A 211 -35.80 15.17 15.99
C VAL A 211 -35.00 14.47 14.90
N SER A 212 -34.82 15.16 13.78
CA SER A 212 -33.89 14.78 12.72
C SER A 212 -32.46 15.02 13.21
N PHE A 213 -31.77 13.95 13.63
CA PHE A 213 -30.34 13.95 13.86
C PHE A 213 -29.62 13.75 12.52
N GLU A 214 -29.18 14.84 11.88
CA GLU A 214 -28.08 14.78 10.92
C GLU A 214 -26.76 14.87 11.68
N ASP A 215 -26.28 13.74 12.17
CA ASP A 215 -24.93 13.64 12.75
C ASP A 215 -23.95 13.28 11.62
N LYS A 216 -23.37 14.31 10.98
CA LYS A 216 -22.24 14.13 10.06
C LYS A 216 -20.95 14.07 10.88
N PRO A 217 -20.23 12.93 10.94
CA PRO A 217 -18.92 12.92 11.56
C PRO A 217 -17.94 13.70 10.69
N ASP A 218 -17.53 14.86 11.17
CA ASP A 218 -16.49 15.71 10.55
C ASP A 218 -15.11 15.08 10.85
N TYR A 219 -14.67 14.15 9.99
CA TYR A 219 -13.35 13.51 10.11
C TYR A 219 -12.26 14.48 9.61
N LYS A 220 -11.85 15.42 10.45
CA LYS A 220 -10.70 16.26 10.14
C LYS A 220 -9.41 15.49 10.48
N LEU A 221 -8.78 14.90 9.47
CA LEU A 221 -7.41 14.35 9.58
C LEU A 221 -6.46 15.48 9.99
N THR A 222 -6.15 15.56 11.28
CA THR A 222 -5.18 16.52 11.81
C THR A 222 -3.82 15.86 11.85
N PHE A 223 -2.95 16.27 10.92
CA PHE A 223 -1.55 15.88 10.93
C PHE A 223 -0.81 16.71 11.98
N ARG A 224 -0.34 16.07 13.05
CA ARG A 224 0.66 16.70 13.92
C ARG A 224 2.01 16.57 13.25
N TYR A 225 2.56 17.70 12.80
CA TYR A 225 3.97 17.80 12.48
C TYR A 225 4.76 17.69 13.78
N SER A 226 5.61 16.67 13.88
CA SER A 226 6.71 16.70 14.83
C SER A 226 7.69 17.76 14.35
N SER A 227 7.59 18.96 14.91
CA SER A 227 8.52 20.06 14.68
C SER A 227 9.90 19.68 15.20
N GLY A 228 10.72 19.09 14.34
CA GLY A 228 12.06 18.64 14.72
C GLY A 228 12.81 18.07 13.54
N LEU A 229 12.98 18.86 12.49
CA LEU A 229 14.06 18.86 11.48
C LEU A 229 13.57 19.67 10.27
N SER A 230 13.89 20.96 10.27
CA SER A 230 13.79 21.82 9.09
C SER A 230 14.82 21.34 8.06
N LEU A 231 14.36 20.61 7.04
CA LEU A 231 15.13 20.42 5.81
C LEU A 231 14.63 21.43 4.79
N ASN A 232 15.53 22.33 4.42
CA ASN A 232 15.34 23.40 3.45
C ASN A 232 14.96 22.79 2.08
N MET A 233 13.80 23.14 1.55
CA MET A 233 13.21 22.48 0.36
C MET A 233 13.57 23.14 -0.98
N ASN A 234 14.58 24.03 -1.02
CA ASN A 234 14.90 24.82 -2.22
C ASN A 234 15.96 24.22 -3.16
N ASP A 235 16.57 23.07 -2.87
CA ASP A 235 17.64 22.49 -3.71
C ASP A 235 17.21 21.24 -4.49
N TYR A 236 16.09 21.32 -5.23
CA TYR A 236 15.74 20.27 -6.20
C TYR A 236 15.88 20.78 -7.63
N SER A 237 17.05 20.51 -8.23
CA SER A 237 17.26 20.59 -9.67
C SER A 237 17.13 19.19 -10.30
N PRO A 238 16.42 19.03 -11.43
CA PRO A 238 16.27 17.73 -12.09
C PRO A 238 17.60 17.25 -12.67
N PRO A 239 17.89 15.93 -12.65
CA PRO A 239 19.19 15.42 -13.07
C PRO A 239 19.35 15.46 -14.59
N SER A 240 20.49 16.02 -15.02
CA SER A 240 21.05 15.87 -16.37
C SER A 240 21.65 14.46 -16.55
N SER A 241 21.69 14.01 -17.81
CA SER A 241 22.08 12.69 -18.34
C SER A 241 23.46 12.14 -17.91
N PRO A 242 23.77 10.85 -18.19
CA PRO A 242 24.52 9.97 -17.29
C PRO A 242 26.05 9.97 -17.50
N THR A 243 26.78 9.70 -16.42
CA THR A 243 28.19 9.24 -16.41
C THR A 243 28.28 7.91 -15.64
N PRO A 244 29.26 7.04 -15.95
CA PRO A 244 29.18 5.62 -15.64
C PRO A 244 29.70 5.23 -14.25
N ALA A 245 29.10 4.16 -13.73
CA ALA A 245 29.56 3.20 -12.72
C ALA A 245 30.26 3.74 -11.46
N SER A 246 29.52 3.75 -10.35
CA SER A 246 30.09 3.64 -9.00
C SER A 246 29.27 2.68 -8.15
N THR A 247 29.98 1.71 -7.61
CA THR A 247 29.55 0.64 -6.70
C THR A 247 29.02 1.26 -5.41
N ALA A 248 27.70 1.42 -5.27
CA ALA A 248 27.08 2.07 -4.12
C ALA A 248 26.53 1.05 -3.12
N ALA A 249 27.15 1.04 -1.94
CA ALA A 249 26.71 0.33 -0.74
C ALA A 249 25.30 0.74 -0.33
N GLY A 250 24.46 -0.26 -0.01
CA GLY A 250 23.07 -0.08 0.41
C GLY A 250 22.89 0.49 1.83
N PRO A 251 21.73 1.10 2.13
CA PRO A 251 21.49 1.83 3.38
C PRO A 251 21.17 0.88 4.56
N SER A 252 22.12 0.72 5.48
CA SER A 252 22.02 -0.15 6.68
C SER A 252 21.77 0.61 7.99
N ARG A 253 20.65 1.35 8.12
CA ARG A 253 20.41 2.13 9.37
C ARG A 253 19.07 1.92 10.10
N SER A 254 18.18 1.03 9.67
CA SER A 254 16.91 0.77 10.37
C SER A 254 16.71 -0.65 10.91
N THR A 255 17.64 -1.58 10.66
CA THR A 255 17.44 -3.01 10.95
C THR A 255 17.58 -3.38 12.43
N ASN A 256 18.31 -2.60 13.22
CA ASN A 256 18.72 -2.98 14.58
C ASN A 256 17.54 -3.20 15.55
N MET A 257 16.49 -2.38 15.51
CA MET A 257 15.34 -2.53 16.42
C MET A 257 14.49 -3.76 16.11
N GLN A 258 14.30 -4.08 14.84
CA GLN A 258 13.54 -5.28 14.43
C GLN A 258 14.31 -6.54 14.80
N THR A 259 15.61 -6.56 14.56
CA THR A 259 16.50 -7.68 14.92
C THR A 259 16.48 -7.94 16.44
N LYS A 260 16.56 -6.89 17.26
CA LYS A 260 16.46 -7.01 18.73
C LYS A 260 15.12 -7.63 19.18
N ARG A 261 14.00 -7.25 18.56
CA ARG A 261 12.69 -7.83 18.88
C ARG A 261 12.62 -9.31 18.56
N LEU A 262 13.13 -9.74 17.40
CA LEU A 262 13.15 -11.15 16.99
C LEU A 262 14.05 -11.99 17.90
N LEU A 263 15.22 -11.48 18.28
CA LEU A 263 16.09 -12.15 19.26
C LEU A 263 15.42 -12.26 20.64
N GLN A 264 14.69 -11.22 21.07
CA GLN A 264 13.96 -11.26 22.33
C GLN A 264 12.77 -12.24 22.30
N HIS A 265 12.11 -12.42 21.15
CA HIS A 265 11.11 -13.48 20.97
C HIS A 265 11.71 -14.87 21.21
N LEU A 266 12.85 -15.17 20.57
CA LEU A 266 13.57 -16.43 20.76
C LEU A 266 14.00 -16.63 22.22
N ALA A 267 14.51 -15.58 22.87
CA ALA A 267 14.93 -15.62 24.27
C ALA A 267 13.76 -15.93 25.24
N ASN A 268 12.55 -15.50 24.89
CA ASN A 268 11.33 -15.77 25.66
C ASN A 268 10.71 -17.15 25.35
N GLY A 269 11.36 -17.99 24.54
CA GLY A 269 10.84 -19.31 24.13
C GLY A 269 9.79 -19.27 23.02
N ASN A 270 9.58 -18.12 22.38
CA ASN A 270 8.69 -18.02 21.23
C ASN A 270 9.40 -18.47 19.95
N GLY A 271 8.69 -19.19 19.08
CA GLY A 271 9.19 -19.55 17.75
C GLY A 271 9.22 -18.35 16.80
N LEU A 272 10.05 -18.44 15.76
CA LEU A 272 10.04 -17.53 14.62
C LEU A 272 9.49 -18.22 13.37
N THR A 273 8.86 -17.46 12.49
CA THR A 273 8.51 -17.97 11.16
C THR A 273 9.78 -18.18 10.31
N LYS A 274 9.68 -19.03 9.28
CA LYS A 274 10.80 -19.27 8.34
C LYS A 274 11.34 -17.98 7.72
N TYR A 275 10.46 -17.05 7.35
CA TYR A 275 10.84 -15.76 6.76
C TYR A 275 11.57 -14.85 7.75
N GLU A 276 11.12 -14.81 9.00
CA GLU A 276 11.79 -14.05 10.06
C GLU A 276 13.17 -14.64 10.39
N TRP A 277 13.29 -15.97 10.38
CA TRP A 277 14.57 -16.65 10.54
C TRP A 277 15.54 -16.31 9.41
N GLU A 278 15.10 -16.43 8.16
CA GLU A 278 15.91 -16.09 6.97
C GLU A 278 16.30 -14.60 6.93
N GLY A 279 15.48 -13.71 7.50
CA GLY A 279 15.83 -12.29 7.65
C GLY A 279 16.70 -11.96 8.87
N LEU A 280 16.74 -12.84 9.87
CA LEU A 280 17.50 -12.65 11.11
C LEU A 280 18.96 -13.12 10.95
N VAL A 281 19.16 -14.26 10.30
CA VAL A 281 20.47 -14.88 10.15
C VAL A 281 20.92 -14.96 8.69
N GLU A 282 22.19 -14.65 8.44
CA GLU A 282 22.86 -14.81 7.16
C GLU A 282 24.01 -15.81 7.31
N LYS A 283 24.26 -16.59 6.26
CA LYS A 283 25.37 -17.57 6.23
C LYS A 283 26.64 -16.90 5.73
N CYS A 284 27.75 -17.09 6.43
CA CYS A 284 29.06 -16.67 5.93
C CYS A 284 29.56 -17.64 4.85
N ASP A 285 29.96 -17.14 3.68
CA ASP A 285 30.46 -17.99 2.60
C ASP A 285 31.82 -18.64 2.92
N GLY A 286 32.68 -17.98 3.71
CA GLY A 286 34.00 -18.50 4.03
C GLY A 286 34.02 -19.61 5.08
N CYS A 287 33.26 -19.44 6.18
CA CYS A 287 33.25 -20.42 7.28
C CYS A 287 31.96 -21.25 7.36
N HIS A 288 30.96 -20.95 6.53
CA HIS A 288 29.65 -21.61 6.48
C HIS A 288 28.80 -21.57 7.77
N MET A 289 29.19 -20.74 8.75
CA MET A 289 28.41 -20.50 9.96
C MET A 289 27.33 -19.43 9.73
N TYR A 290 26.24 -19.51 10.50
CA TYR A 290 25.15 -18.54 10.47
C TYR A 290 25.37 -17.46 11.53
N PHE A 291 25.20 -16.21 11.14
CA PHE A 291 25.37 -15.05 12.00
C PHE A 291 24.15 -14.15 11.88
N GLU A 292 23.85 -13.38 12.94
CA GLU A 292 22.97 -12.22 12.80
C GLU A 292 23.49 -11.32 11.67
N ALA A 293 22.62 -10.85 10.77
CA ALA A 293 23.00 -10.09 9.57
C ALA A 293 23.91 -8.86 9.87
N ALA A 294 23.72 -8.21 11.03
CA ALA A 294 24.59 -7.11 11.47
C ALA A 294 25.98 -7.59 11.90
N SER A 295 26.03 -8.70 12.64
CA SER A 295 27.25 -9.31 13.15
C SER A 295 28.08 -10.01 12.05
N LEU A 296 27.44 -10.47 10.97
CA LEU A 296 28.14 -11.11 9.85
C LEU A 296 29.19 -10.18 9.22
N ARG A 297 28.88 -8.89 9.05
CA ARG A 297 29.81 -7.92 8.48
C ARG A 297 31.06 -7.74 9.34
N GLN A 298 30.89 -7.77 10.67
CA GLN A 298 32.00 -7.67 11.60
C GLN A 298 32.82 -8.98 11.61
N HIS A 299 32.15 -10.13 11.55
CA HIS A 299 32.81 -11.43 11.42
C HIS A 299 33.68 -11.51 10.15
N ILE A 300 33.13 -11.13 8.98
CA ILE A 300 33.86 -11.13 7.71
C ILE A 300 35.11 -10.24 7.80
N LYS A 301 34.98 -9.04 8.39
CA LYS A 301 36.09 -8.09 8.49
C LYS A 301 37.20 -8.51 9.45
N LEU A 302 36.84 -9.11 10.59
CA LEU A 302 37.77 -9.29 11.71
C LEU A 302 38.22 -10.73 11.93
N LEU A 303 37.40 -11.72 11.57
CA LEU A 303 37.55 -13.09 12.06
C LEU A 303 37.53 -14.16 10.96
N CYS A 304 36.91 -13.89 9.80
CA CYS A 304 36.79 -14.88 8.74
C CYS A 304 38.11 -15.01 7.94
N ARG A 305 39.02 -15.87 8.41
CA ARG A 305 40.33 -16.10 7.78
C ARG A 305 40.27 -16.80 6.40
N ARG A 306 39.13 -17.41 6.04
CA ARG A 306 38.96 -18.18 4.77
C ARG A 306 38.38 -17.35 3.62
N GLY A 307 38.08 -16.07 3.81
CA GLY A 307 37.50 -15.20 2.77
C GLY A 307 38.51 -14.27 2.08
N LEU A 308 39.81 -14.42 2.36
CA LEU A 308 40.89 -13.56 1.85
C LEU A 308 41.95 -14.34 1.04
N GLU A 309 41.74 -15.64 0.84
CA GLU A 309 42.45 -16.44 -0.18
C GLU A 309 41.64 -16.42 -1.48
#